data_AF-A0A9D4I3F6-F1
#
_entry.id   AF-A0A9D4I3F6-F1
#
_cell.length_a   1.000
_cell.length_b   1.000
_cell.length_c   1.000
_cell.angle_alpha   90.00
_cell.angle_beta   90.00
_cell.angle_gamma   90.00
#
_symmetry.space_group_name_H-M   'P 1'
#
loop_
_entity.id
_entity.type
_entity.pdbx_description
1 polymer ?
#
loop_
_entity_poly.entity_id
_entity_poly.type
_entity_poly.pdbx_seq_one_letter_code
_entity_poly.pdbx_strand_id
1 'polypeptide(L)'
;MCLLLLLGILASGWAADITITQSWNGGFKGYVKLNPSQALHGWKVHLVFDRPVDNIEVWNAEVESHTATEWVVHNINSNGDINPGADYLLEFVVRAAGEQPSHGTFFIEGDGNSGSGSGSGTGSGNGVDSTPTQPPSSGGGNNTGGSAMKYNYGDALGLSILFFDAQRSGRLPQNNPIPWRGDSAVNDGDNGHDLSGGWYDAGDHVKFNLPMSFSSWVLNYGFLKFTDAYISAGIKDMMCDMVKWPLDYFKKCWIPEKQTLYVQVGDGYADHGFWGRPENMHMARPAYKVNTACRGSDVAGNTVSAMASGYLIFKDICEDAAFADSLLEAAKSLYTFAKNNRGKYTDCVTQAKDFYGSTGDADELSAAAIWLHKATGDTGYLQDAKSFYPAGTAWGFNWNDADVGAALLLHEVTKDGKYRNDIDSFLHSYMPGGSVPMTPCGLSFRNEWGPNRHAANAAFVAAVAAADGLSPDEFKKYAMSQINYILGDNKLHISYEIGFGNRYPKKPHHRGSSCPTNTNNCDGNSGADNPNVLKGGLVGGPDQGDNYDDRRDDYVKNEVACDYNAGFQGALAGLYHFSVNNALPPAPSAKC
;
A
#
# COMPACT_ATOMS: atom_id res chain seq x y z
N MET A 1 76.45 -9.06 -5.39
CA MET A 1 75.75 -10.26 -4.85
C MET A 1 74.85 -9.77 -3.72
N CYS A 2 73.53 -9.76 -3.77
CA CYS A 2 72.58 -10.19 -4.79
C CYS A 2 71.34 -9.29 -4.64
N LEU A 3 70.86 -8.75 -5.76
CA LEU A 3 69.49 -8.29 -5.94
C LEU A 3 68.54 -9.45 -5.61
N LEU A 4 67.53 -9.20 -4.80
CA LEU A 4 66.30 -9.99 -4.81
C LEU A 4 65.20 -9.08 -5.37
N LEU A 5 65.12 -9.08 -6.70
CA LEU A 5 63.94 -8.70 -7.46
C LEU A 5 62.78 -9.59 -7.00
N LEU A 6 61.85 -9.03 -6.25
CA LEU A 6 60.47 -9.51 -6.28
C LEU A 6 59.82 -8.86 -7.49
N LEU A 7 59.89 -9.58 -8.62
CA LEU A 7 59.11 -9.29 -9.81
C LEU A 7 57.63 -9.25 -9.41
N GLY A 8 56.98 -8.13 -9.72
CA GLY A 8 55.54 -8.01 -9.64
C GLY A 8 54.84 -9.05 -10.50
N ILE A 9 53.87 -9.73 -9.91
CA ILE A 9 52.73 -10.20 -10.68
C ILE A 9 51.76 -9.02 -10.70
N LEU A 10 51.99 -8.09 -11.62
CA LEU A 10 50.90 -7.28 -12.16
C LEU A 10 50.01 -8.28 -12.90
N ALA A 11 49.06 -8.89 -12.19
CA ALA A 11 47.87 -9.38 -12.85
C ALA A 11 47.20 -8.13 -13.44
N SER A 12 47.45 -7.89 -14.73
CA SER A 12 46.77 -6.88 -15.51
C SER A 12 45.33 -7.35 -15.73
N GLY A 13 44.57 -7.35 -14.63
CA GLY A 13 43.12 -7.42 -14.67
C GLY A 13 42.63 -6.10 -15.28
N TRP A 14 41.91 -6.19 -16.38
CA TRP A 14 41.29 -5.02 -16.99
C TRP A 14 40.24 -4.48 -16.00
N ALA A 15 40.43 -3.25 -15.54
CA ALA A 15 39.48 -2.60 -14.64
C ALA A 15 38.38 -1.93 -15.48
N ALA A 16 37.12 -2.15 -15.12
CA ALA A 16 35.96 -1.56 -15.76
C ALA A 16 35.50 -0.30 -15.02
N ASP A 17 34.82 0.62 -15.69
CA ASP A 17 34.41 1.88 -15.08
C ASP A 17 33.25 1.71 -14.09
N ILE A 18 33.33 2.44 -12.98
CA ILE A 18 32.20 2.66 -12.07
C ILE A 18 31.19 3.60 -12.74
N THR A 19 29.90 3.27 -12.64
CA THR A 19 28.84 4.19 -13.07
C THR A 19 28.40 5.08 -11.92
N ILE A 20 28.52 6.40 -12.09
CA ILE A 20 28.03 7.40 -11.13
C ILE A 20 26.61 7.82 -11.55
N THR A 21 25.63 7.61 -10.67
CA THR A 21 24.21 7.90 -10.96
C THR A 21 23.74 9.21 -10.35
N GLN A 22 24.36 9.63 -9.25
CA GLN A 22 24.05 10.88 -8.58
C GLN A 22 25.31 11.42 -7.89
N SER A 23 25.53 12.72 -7.94
CA SER A 23 26.68 13.39 -7.32
C SER A 23 26.22 14.60 -6.50
N TRP A 24 26.88 14.88 -5.38
CA TRP A 24 26.63 16.04 -4.51
C TRP A 24 27.95 16.51 -3.88
N ASN A 25 27.94 17.69 -3.26
CA ASN A 25 29.15 18.20 -2.62
C ASN A 25 29.61 17.26 -1.47
N GLY A 26 30.75 16.59 -1.67
CA GLY A 26 31.34 15.66 -0.70
C GLY A 26 30.95 14.18 -0.88
N GLY A 27 30.37 13.78 -2.02
CA GLY A 27 30.10 12.36 -2.28
C GLY A 27 29.31 12.07 -3.55
N PHE A 28 29.13 10.78 -3.83
CA PHE A 28 28.28 10.32 -4.93
C PHE A 28 27.66 8.95 -4.64
N LYS A 29 26.56 8.66 -5.33
CA LYS A 29 26.00 7.31 -5.45
C LYS A 29 26.46 6.73 -6.78
N GLY A 30 26.95 5.50 -6.74
CA GLY A 30 27.38 4.76 -7.92
C GLY A 30 27.06 3.28 -7.84
N TYR A 31 27.29 2.59 -8.95
CA TYR A 31 27.20 1.14 -9.01
C TYR A 31 28.27 0.55 -9.92
N VAL A 32 28.53 -0.74 -9.73
CA VAL A 32 29.24 -1.58 -10.70
C VAL A 32 28.38 -2.78 -11.06
N LYS A 33 28.48 -3.22 -12.31
CA LYS A 33 27.87 -4.46 -12.78
C LYS A 33 28.92 -5.54 -12.79
N LEU A 34 28.83 -6.47 -11.86
CA LEU A 34 29.67 -7.66 -11.85
C LEU A 34 29.12 -8.60 -12.93
N ASN A 35 29.90 -8.80 -13.98
CA ASN A 35 29.57 -9.71 -15.08
C ASN A 35 30.72 -10.72 -15.21
N PRO A 36 30.75 -11.76 -14.35
CA PRO A 36 31.90 -12.64 -14.31
C PRO A 36 31.90 -13.58 -15.53
N SER A 37 33.10 -13.83 -16.06
CA SER A 37 33.30 -14.73 -17.19
C SER A 37 33.16 -16.23 -16.83
N GLN A 38 33.21 -16.53 -15.53
CA GLN A 38 33.01 -17.84 -14.93
C GLN A 38 32.12 -17.76 -13.69
N ALA A 39 31.59 -18.88 -13.23
CA ALA A 39 30.76 -18.92 -12.03
C ALA A 39 31.62 -18.52 -10.81
N LEU A 40 31.13 -17.57 -10.02
CA LEU A 40 31.74 -17.20 -8.75
C LEU A 40 31.01 -17.91 -7.62
N HIS A 41 31.78 -18.39 -6.65
CA HIS A 41 31.31 -19.03 -5.41
C HIS A 41 31.98 -18.31 -4.23
N GLY A 42 31.41 -17.16 -3.90
CA GLY A 42 32.08 -16.09 -3.19
C GLY A 42 32.78 -15.15 -4.17
N TRP A 43 32.61 -13.84 -3.98
CA TRP A 43 33.21 -12.82 -4.84
C TRP A 43 33.81 -11.70 -4.00
N LYS A 44 34.91 -11.14 -4.51
CA LYS A 44 35.61 -9.99 -3.97
C LYS A 44 35.84 -8.99 -5.09
N VAL A 45 35.52 -7.73 -4.83
CA VAL A 45 35.57 -6.64 -5.79
C VAL A 45 36.44 -5.54 -5.23
N HIS A 46 37.38 -5.08 -6.04
CA HIS A 46 38.19 -3.91 -5.75
C HIS A 46 37.53 -2.71 -6.42
N LEU A 47 37.16 -1.71 -5.63
CA LEU A 47 36.72 -0.40 -6.10
C LEU A 47 37.89 0.57 -5.98
N VAL A 48 38.39 1.10 -7.09
CA VAL A 48 39.57 1.96 -7.15
C VAL A 48 39.15 3.35 -7.62
N PHE A 49 39.49 4.38 -6.86
CA PHE A 49 39.09 5.77 -7.12
C PHE A 49 40.31 6.62 -7.50
N ASP A 50 40.09 7.62 -8.36
CA ASP A 50 41.11 8.57 -8.78
C ASP A 50 41.60 9.50 -7.65
N ARG A 51 40.85 9.57 -6.54
CA ARG A 51 41.09 10.43 -5.37
C ARG A 51 40.71 9.73 -4.07
N PRO A 52 41.22 10.19 -2.91
CA PRO A 52 40.89 9.60 -1.62
C PRO A 52 39.39 9.58 -1.31
N VAL A 53 38.92 8.47 -0.74
CA VAL A 53 37.57 8.23 -0.24
C VAL A 53 37.64 7.96 1.26
N ASP A 54 36.83 8.68 2.05
CA ASP A 54 36.82 8.56 3.51
C ASP A 54 35.89 7.44 3.99
N ASN A 55 34.78 7.22 3.28
CA ASN A 55 33.83 6.18 3.63
C ASN A 55 33.06 5.65 2.41
N ILE A 56 32.78 4.34 2.42
CA ILE A 56 31.88 3.68 1.47
C ILE A 56 30.76 2.97 2.23
N GLU A 57 29.52 3.25 1.85
CA GLU A 57 28.34 2.50 2.26
C GLU A 57 27.95 1.54 1.13
N VAL A 58 27.90 0.24 1.41
CA VAL A 58 27.49 -0.84 0.51
C VAL A 58 26.31 -1.59 1.10
N TRP A 59 25.32 -1.96 0.28
CA TRP A 59 24.07 -2.56 0.78
C TRP A 59 24.06 -4.10 0.75
N ASN A 60 24.66 -4.70 -0.28
CA ASN A 60 24.66 -6.14 -0.52
C ASN A 60 26.07 -6.75 -0.45
N ALA A 61 27.01 -6.05 0.19
CA ALA A 61 28.40 -6.46 0.35
C ALA A 61 28.91 -5.99 1.71
N GLU A 62 30.01 -6.55 2.17
CA GLU A 62 30.75 -6.09 3.34
C GLU A 62 32.12 -5.58 2.91
N VAL A 63 32.62 -4.51 3.56
CA VAL A 63 33.98 -4.01 3.34
C VAL A 63 34.96 -4.92 4.07
N GLU A 64 35.88 -5.52 3.32
CA GLU A 64 36.94 -6.36 3.88
C GLU A 64 38.14 -5.53 4.34
N SER A 65 38.61 -4.65 3.46
CA SER A 65 39.78 -3.80 3.70
C SER A 65 39.77 -2.60 2.78
N HIS A 66 40.52 -1.55 3.11
CA HIS A 66 40.66 -0.39 2.25
C HIS A 66 41.98 0.35 2.47
N THR A 67 42.37 1.12 1.45
CA THR A 67 43.34 2.22 1.54
C THR A 67 42.61 3.55 1.34
N ALA A 68 43.33 4.64 1.10
CA ALA A 68 42.70 5.91 0.76
C ALA A 68 41.96 5.85 -0.59
N THR A 69 42.46 5.09 -1.56
CA THR A 69 41.96 5.12 -2.95
C THR A 69 41.44 3.77 -3.44
N GLU A 70 41.48 2.73 -2.62
CA GLU A 70 41.05 1.38 -3.00
C GLU A 70 40.24 0.76 -1.86
N TRP A 71 39.09 0.20 -2.18
CA TRP A 71 38.20 -0.47 -1.24
C TRP A 71 37.90 -1.88 -1.74
N VAL A 72 38.22 -2.88 -0.92
CA VAL A 72 37.94 -4.29 -1.22
C VAL A 72 36.65 -4.68 -0.51
N VAL A 73 35.65 -5.09 -1.27
CA VAL A 73 34.35 -5.51 -0.76
C VAL A 73 34.05 -6.93 -1.19
N HIS A 74 33.34 -7.68 -0.34
CA HIS A 74 33.00 -9.08 -0.61
C HIS A 74 31.53 -9.37 -0.37
N ASN A 75 31.08 -10.49 -0.94
CA ASN A 75 29.71 -10.96 -0.81
C ASN A 75 29.31 -11.21 0.65
N ILE A 76 28.04 -11.01 0.97
CA ILE A 76 27.42 -11.52 2.19
C ILE A 76 27.01 -12.99 1.99
N ASN A 77 26.67 -13.68 3.09
CA ASN A 77 26.39 -15.13 3.07
C ASN A 77 25.29 -15.56 2.08
N SER A 78 24.35 -14.69 1.74
CA SER A 78 23.20 -15.01 0.89
C SER A 78 23.41 -14.74 -0.60
N ASN A 79 24.54 -14.16 -1.03
CA ASN A 79 24.73 -13.72 -2.42
C ASN A 79 26.11 -14.01 -3.02
N GLY A 80 26.82 -15.00 -2.47
CA GLY A 80 28.15 -15.39 -2.97
C GLY A 80 28.14 -16.03 -4.36
N ASP A 81 27.03 -16.62 -4.79
CA ASP A 81 26.95 -17.31 -6.07
C ASP A 81 26.52 -16.35 -7.19
N ILE A 82 27.40 -16.11 -8.17
CA ILE A 82 27.08 -15.36 -9.40
C ILE A 82 27.39 -16.25 -10.61
N ASN A 83 26.37 -16.54 -11.41
CA ASN A 83 26.51 -17.32 -12.63
C ASN A 83 27.21 -16.52 -13.74
N PRO A 84 27.96 -17.18 -14.66
CA PRO A 84 28.57 -16.49 -15.79
C PRO A 84 27.54 -15.74 -16.62
N GLY A 85 27.85 -14.50 -17.00
CA GLY A 85 26.98 -13.66 -17.83
C GLY A 85 25.73 -13.11 -17.13
N ALA A 86 25.54 -13.34 -15.83
CA ALA A 86 24.56 -12.62 -15.04
C ALA A 86 25.05 -11.20 -14.73
N ASP A 87 24.17 -10.21 -14.85
CA ASP A 87 24.43 -8.86 -14.34
C ASP A 87 24.10 -8.82 -12.85
N TYR A 88 25.12 -8.85 -11.99
CA TYR A 88 24.94 -8.60 -10.56
C TYR A 88 25.30 -7.15 -10.23
N LEU A 89 24.36 -6.41 -9.66
CA LEU A 89 24.54 -4.98 -9.37
C LEU A 89 25.05 -4.78 -7.95
N LEU A 90 26.25 -4.21 -7.83
CA LEU A 90 26.80 -3.74 -6.57
C LEU A 90 26.65 -2.22 -6.51
N GLU A 91 25.67 -1.75 -5.74
CA GLU A 91 25.45 -0.33 -5.47
C GLU A 91 26.22 0.12 -4.23
N PHE A 92 26.69 1.36 -4.25
CA PHE A 92 27.38 1.97 -3.12
C PHE A 92 27.25 3.50 -3.10
N VAL A 93 27.49 4.08 -1.93
CA VAL A 93 27.65 5.52 -1.71
C VAL A 93 29.04 5.81 -1.21
N VAL A 94 29.70 6.75 -1.88
CA VAL A 94 31.03 7.27 -1.55
C VAL A 94 30.89 8.60 -0.83
N ARG A 95 31.65 8.79 0.25
CA ARG A 95 31.82 10.08 0.93
C ARG A 95 33.29 10.49 0.93
N ALA A 96 33.55 11.75 0.60
CA ALA A 96 34.88 12.35 0.60
C ALA A 96 34.81 13.77 1.21
N ALA A 97 35.70 14.06 2.16
CA ALA A 97 35.81 15.32 2.87
C ALA A 97 36.65 16.38 2.11
N GLY A 98 37.30 15.97 1.01
CA GLY A 98 38.10 16.82 0.12
C GLY A 98 37.53 16.92 -1.30
N GLU A 99 38.40 17.17 -2.30
CA GLU A 99 37.98 17.13 -3.71
C GLU A 99 37.46 15.72 -4.05
N GLN A 100 36.18 15.65 -4.40
CA GLN A 100 35.47 14.40 -4.67
C GLN A 100 36.10 13.61 -5.83
N PRO A 101 36.15 12.26 -5.74
CA PRO A 101 36.53 11.43 -6.88
C PRO A 101 35.63 11.69 -8.09
N SER A 102 36.24 11.90 -9.25
CA SER A 102 35.53 12.14 -10.51
C SER A 102 35.46 10.90 -11.38
N HIS A 103 36.27 9.90 -11.05
CA HIS A 103 36.38 8.66 -11.79
C HIS A 103 36.76 7.52 -10.83
N GLY A 104 36.28 6.33 -11.14
CA GLY A 104 36.73 5.13 -10.46
C GLY A 104 36.49 3.91 -11.33
N THR A 105 37.25 2.87 -11.06
CA THR A 105 37.18 1.60 -11.76
C THR A 105 36.98 0.46 -10.77
N PHE A 106 36.65 -0.71 -11.29
CA PHE A 106 36.56 -1.91 -10.48
C PHE A 106 37.11 -3.13 -11.22
N PHE A 107 37.52 -4.13 -10.44
CA PHE A 107 37.78 -5.47 -10.95
C PHE A 107 37.37 -6.52 -9.91
N ILE A 108 37.09 -7.73 -10.38
CA ILE A 108 36.71 -8.87 -9.54
C ILE A 108 37.96 -9.72 -9.33
N GLU A 109 38.28 -10.07 -8.08
CA GLU A 109 39.38 -11.01 -7.83
C GLU A 109 39.07 -12.37 -8.46
N GLY A 110 40.03 -12.88 -9.24
CA GLY A 110 39.93 -14.22 -9.85
C GLY A 110 39.07 -14.32 -11.10
N ASP A 111 38.48 -13.23 -11.61
CA ASP A 111 37.79 -13.21 -12.91
C ASP A 111 38.62 -12.47 -13.97
N GLY A 112 39.05 -13.18 -15.01
CA GLY A 112 40.06 -12.71 -15.94
C GLY A 112 39.56 -11.83 -17.10
N ASN A 113 38.27 -11.51 -17.22
CA ASN A 113 37.74 -10.84 -18.41
C ASN A 113 36.32 -10.22 -18.24
N SER A 114 36.19 -8.97 -17.78
CA SER A 114 34.90 -8.26 -17.73
C SER A 114 34.89 -7.08 -18.73
N GLY A 115 34.57 -7.35 -20.00
CA GLY A 115 34.44 -6.34 -21.06
C GLY A 115 32.99 -6.11 -21.48
N SER A 116 32.55 -4.85 -21.48
CA SER A 116 31.19 -4.39 -21.80
C SER A 116 30.71 -4.77 -23.21
N GLY A 117 29.45 -5.22 -23.32
CA GLY A 117 28.71 -5.28 -24.57
C GLY A 117 27.58 -4.24 -24.61
N SER A 118 27.82 -3.08 -25.22
CA SER A 118 26.75 -2.20 -25.68
C SER A 118 26.04 -2.86 -26.87
N GLY A 119 24.76 -3.22 -26.73
CA GLY A 119 23.98 -3.79 -27.82
C GLY A 119 22.50 -3.48 -27.66
N SER A 120 22.00 -2.54 -28.45
CA SER A 120 20.57 -2.30 -28.64
C SER A 120 19.91 -3.58 -29.16
N GLY A 121 18.95 -4.12 -28.41
CA GLY A 121 18.16 -5.27 -28.81
C GLY A 121 16.75 -5.14 -28.24
N THR A 122 15.81 -4.76 -29.08
CA THR A 122 14.36 -4.88 -28.83
C THR A 122 14.02 -6.35 -28.61
N GLY A 123 13.65 -6.71 -27.38
CA GLY A 123 13.26 -8.07 -27.00
C GLY A 123 12.27 -8.02 -25.85
N SER A 124 11.00 -8.23 -26.17
CA SER A 124 9.92 -8.53 -25.22
C SER A 124 10.26 -9.84 -24.49
N GLY A 125 10.50 -9.76 -23.18
CA GLY A 125 10.72 -10.92 -22.32
C GLY A 125 10.49 -10.54 -20.87
N ASN A 126 9.40 -11.05 -20.29
CA ASN A 126 9.08 -10.96 -18.86
C ASN A 126 10.14 -11.70 -18.02
N GLY A 127 11.20 -11.00 -17.63
CA GLY A 127 12.01 -11.36 -16.49
C GLY A 127 11.37 -10.76 -15.25
N VAL A 128 10.82 -11.59 -14.37
CA VAL A 128 10.27 -11.13 -13.07
C VAL A 128 11.46 -10.72 -12.21
N ASP A 129 11.59 -9.42 -11.95
CA ASP A 129 12.50 -8.87 -10.95
C ASP A 129 12.16 -9.52 -9.59
N SER A 130 13.13 -10.18 -8.97
CA SER A 130 12.96 -10.87 -7.69
C SER A 130 13.28 -9.97 -6.49
N THR A 131 13.59 -8.70 -6.73
CA THR A 131 13.93 -7.74 -5.66
C THR A 131 12.67 -7.27 -4.93
N PRO A 132 12.63 -7.31 -3.59
CA PRO A 132 11.50 -6.78 -2.81
C PRO A 132 11.22 -5.31 -3.14
N THR A 133 10.00 -4.98 -3.55
CA THR A 133 9.65 -3.62 -3.98
C THR A 133 9.41 -2.68 -2.78
N GLN A 134 10.39 -1.87 -2.39
CA GLN A 134 10.20 -0.88 -1.32
C GLN A 134 9.85 0.50 -1.88
N PRO A 135 9.05 1.31 -1.15
CA PRO A 135 8.84 2.70 -1.54
C PRO A 135 10.16 3.48 -1.44
N PRO A 136 10.38 4.50 -2.28
CA PRO A 136 11.54 5.39 -2.15
C PRO A 136 11.59 6.00 -0.75
N SER A 137 12.74 5.91 -0.08
CA SER A 137 12.96 6.55 1.22
C SER A 137 13.42 7.98 1.01
N SER A 138 12.62 8.97 1.42
CA SER A 138 13.15 10.32 1.60
C SER A 138 14.06 10.30 2.84
N GLY A 139 15.34 10.66 2.67
CA GLY A 139 16.32 10.61 3.76
C GLY A 139 15.78 11.27 5.03
N GLY A 140 15.78 10.52 6.14
CA GLY A 140 15.03 10.80 7.36
C GLY A 140 14.97 12.27 7.79
N GLY A 141 13.82 12.88 7.56
CA GLY A 141 13.45 14.17 8.10
C GLY A 141 11.95 14.38 7.93
N ASN A 142 11.19 14.36 9.04
CA ASN A 142 9.75 14.65 9.06
C ASN A 142 9.37 16.07 8.59
N ASN A 143 10.34 16.88 8.18
CA ASN A 143 10.19 18.31 7.94
C ASN A 143 10.53 18.62 6.49
N THR A 144 9.55 19.15 5.76
CA THR A 144 9.60 19.37 4.31
C THR A 144 10.30 20.67 3.90
N GLY A 145 11.11 21.24 4.81
CA GLY A 145 12.05 22.34 4.55
C GLY A 145 11.62 23.35 3.47
N GLY A 146 10.47 24.03 3.66
CA GLY A 146 9.99 25.08 2.74
C GLY A 146 8.69 24.77 1.98
N SER A 147 8.14 23.55 2.07
CA SER A 147 6.79 23.25 1.55
C SER A 147 5.70 23.65 2.56
N ALA A 148 4.46 23.88 2.08
CA ALA A 148 3.29 24.08 2.95
C ALA A 148 2.88 22.81 3.74
N MET A 149 3.48 21.65 3.45
CA MET A 149 3.24 20.39 4.16
C MET A 149 4.01 20.33 5.48
N LYS A 150 3.34 20.03 6.59
CA LYS A 150 4.02 19.80 7.87
C LYS A 150 4.72 18.44 7.93
N TYR A 151 4.13 17.43 7.30
CA TYR A 151 4.61 16.05 7.24
C TYR A 151 4.86 15.64 5.79
N ASN A 152 5.76 14.68 5.56
CA ASN A 152 5.96 14.12 4.22
C ASN A 152 4.83 13.14 3.88
N TYR A 153 3.76 13.63 3.23
CA TYR A 153 2.63 12.80 2.83
C TYR A 153 3.00 11.73 1.77
N GLY A 154 4.06 11.94 0.98
CA GLY A 154 4.55 10.96 0.01
C GLY A 154 5.15 9.72 0.68
N ASP A 155 5.93 9.91 1.75
CA ASP A 155 6.50 8.79 2.52
C ASP A 155 5.40 7.99 3.24
N ALA A 156 4.45 8.68 3.88
CA ALA A 156 3.26 8.06 4.48
C ALA A 156 2.45 7.27 3.42
N LEU A 157 2.27 7.85 2.24
CA LEU A 157 1.56 7.18 1.14
C LEU A 157 2.24 5.86 0.73
N GLY A 158 3.58 5.86 0.62
CA GLY A 158 4.35 4.65 0.33
C GLY A 158 4.29 3.60 1.45
N LEU A 159 4.31 4.02 2.71
CA LEU A 159 4.12 3.10 3.85
C LEU A 159 2.75 2.45 3.83
N SER A 160 1.68 3.20 3.55
CA SER A 160 0.33 2.62 3.49
C SER A 160 0.19 1.53 2.42
N ILE A 161 0.98 1.52 1.33
CA ILE A 161 0.98 0.41 0.35
C ILE A 161 1.55 -0.86 0.99
N LEU A 162 2.65 -0.73 1.74
CA LEU A 162 3.28 -1.86 2.44
C LEU A 162 2.33 -2.52 3.46
N PHE A 163 1.39 -1.76 4.04
CA PHE A 163 0.37 -2.34 4.90
C PHE A 163 -0.52 -3.34 4.14
N PHE A 164 -1.05 -2.97 2.96
CA PHE A 164 -1.85 -3.89 2.16
C PHE A 164 -1.05 -5.08 1.66
N ASP A 165 0.26 -4.91 1.38
CA ASP A 165 1.15 -6.03 1.09
C ASP A 165 1.29 -6.98 2.27
N ALA A 166 1.31 -6.44 3.48
CA ALA A 166 1.34 -7.21 4.72
C ALA A 166 0.01 -7.92 5.00
N GLN A 167 -1.08 -7.55 4.32
CA GLN A 167 -2.38 -8.22 4.39
C GLN A 167 -2.59 -9.30 3.32
N ARG A 168 -1.70 -9.46 2.33
CA ARG A 168 -1.87 -10.43 1.23
C ARG A 168 -2.06 -11.86 1.74
N SER A 169 -3.16 -12.51 1.39
CA SER A 169 -3.39 -13.97 1.55
C SER A 169 -3.02 -14.69 0.26
N GLY A 170 -2.73 -16.00 0.31
CA GLY A 170 -2.35 -16.81 -0.85
C GLY A 170 -0.84 -16.98 -1.01
N ARG A 171 -0.43 -17.32 -2.24
CA ARG A 171 0.98 -17.47 -2.62
C ARG A 171 1.56 -16.11 -2.95
N LEU A 172 2.52 -15.64 -2.16
CA LEU A 172 3.12 -14.32 -2.31
C LEU A 172 4.05 -14.28 -3.54
N PRO A 173 4.16 -13.12 -4.22
CA PRO A 173 5.05 -13.00 -5.36
C PRO A 173 6.51 -12.93 -4.89
N GLN A 174 7.46 -13.24 -5.78
CA GLN A 174 8.89 -13.26 -5.43
C GLN A 174 9.41 -11.89 -4.97
N ASN A 175 8.86 -10.81 -5.53
CA ASN A 175 9.16 -9.43 -5.15
C ASN A 175 8.37 -8.93 -3.93
N ASN A 176 7.78 -9.83 -3.13
CA ASN A 176 7.00 -9.47 -1.94
C ASN A 176 7.81 -8.54 -1.01
N PRO A 177 7.32 -7.33 -0.70
CA PRO A 177 8.09 -6.35 0.04
C PRO A 177 8.08 -6.55 1.56
N ILE A 178 7.34 -7.56 2.05
CA ILE A 178 7.15 -7.81 3.48
C ILE A 178 7.91 -9.09 3.88
N PRO A 179 9.17 -8.98 4.35
CA PRO A 179 10.07 -10.13 4.49
C PRO A 179 9.64 -11.14 5.57
N TRP A 180 8.75 -10.74 6.48
CA TRP A 180 8.24 -11.60 7.55
C TRP A 180 6.92 -12.30 7.19
N ARG A 181 6.34 -12.02 6.02
CA ARG A 181 5.18 -12.71 5.46
C ARG A 181 5.62 -13.82 4.51
N GLY A 182 4.90 -14.94 4.53
CA GLY A 182 5.06 -16.05 3.60
C GLY A 182 3.74 -16.52 3.00
N ASP A 183 3.83 -17.57 2.16
CA ASP A 183 2.69 -18.23 1.55
C ASP A 183 1.73 -18.77 2.61
N SER A 184 0.46 -18.36 2.56
CA SER A 184 -0.56 -18.76 3.53
C SER A 184 -1.91 -18.94 2.86
N ALA A 185 -2.78 -19.77 3.43
CA ALA A 185 -4.13 -20.03 2.90
C ALA A 185 -4.15 -20.37 1.38
N VAL A 186 -3.07 -21.01 0.89
CA VAL A 186 -2.88 -21.34 -0.54
C VAL A 186 -3.90 -22.35 -1.07
N ASN A 187 -4.63 -23.01 -0.17
CA ASN A 187 -5.67 -24.00 -0.47
C ASN A 187 -7.08 -23.48 -0.19
N ASP A 188 -7.25 -22.17 0.08
CA ASP A 188 -8.58 -21.56 0.18
C ASP A 188 -9.39 -21.88 -1.09
N GLY A 189 -10.55 -22.49 -0.92
CA GLY A 189 -11.37 -22.94 -2.04
C GLY A 189 -12.62 -23.69 -1.62
N ASP A 190 -13.48 -23.99 -2.59
CA ASP A 190 -14.71 -24.76 -2.38
C ASP A 190 -14.90 -25.75 -3.53
N ASN A 191 -14.93 -27.05 -3.23
CA ASN A 191 -15.12 -28.12 -4.21
C ASN A 191 -14.19 -28.02 -5.44
N GLY A 192 -12.91 -27.73 -5.20
CA GLY A 192 -11.89 -27.59 -6.25
C GLY A 192 -11.87 -26.23 -6.96
N HIS A 193 -12.76 -25.30 -6.61
CA HIS A 193 -12.70 -23.90 -7.06
C HIS A 193 -11.68 -23.12 -6.23
N ASP A 194 -10.68 -22.53 -6.89
CA ASP A 194 -9.62 -21.76 -6.24
C ASP A 194 -10.15 -20.41 -5.73
N LEU A 195 -9.95 -20.15 -4.43
CA LEU A 195 -10.23 -18.89 -3.77
C LEU A 195 -9.00 -18.35 -3.04
N SER A 196 -7.79 -18.81 -3.34
CA SER A 196 -6.54 -18.24 -2.82
C SER A 196 -6.31 -16.82 -3.36
N GLY A 197 -5.58 -15.99 -2.61
CA GLY A 197 -5.39 -14.56 -2.90
C GLY A 197 -6.25 -13.67 -2.02
N GLY A 198 -6.32 -12.39 -2.38
CA GLY A 198 -7.07 -11.37 -1.64
C GLY A 198 -6.31 -10.92 -0.38
N TRP A 199 -6.96 -10.08 0.42
CA TRP A 199 -6.38 -9.60 1.69
C TRP A 199 -7.03 -10.27 2.89
N TYR A 200 -6.25 -10.54 3.92
CA TYR A 200 -6.80 -10.68 5.27
C TYR A 200 -7.34 -9.32 5.72
N ASP A 201 -8.44 -9.35 6.44
CA ASP A 201 -9.23 -8.16 6.72
C ASP A 201 -8.53 -7.18 7.67
N ALA A 202 -8.09 -7.69 8.83
CA ALA A 202 -7.55 -6.87 9.90
C ALA A 202 -6.33 -7.53 10.56
N GLY A 203 -6.36 -7.69 11.88
CA GLY A 203 -5.39 -8.47 12.64
C GLY A 203 -5.61 -9.98 12.60
N ASP A 204 -6.67 -10.43 11.94
CA ASP A 204 -7.11 -11.81 11.76
C ASP A 204 -6.71 -12.35 10.38
N HIS A 205 -7.20 -13.55 10.04
CA HIS A 205 -6.92 -14.18 8.75
C HIS A 205 -8.20 -14.52 7.97
N VAL A 206 -9.34 -13.93 8.34
CA VAL A 206 -10.57 -14.02 7.55
C VAL A 206 -10.47 -13.10 6.35
N LYS A 207 -11.04 -13.53 5.22
CA LYS A 207 -11.25 -12.68 4.04
C LYS A 207 -12.71 -12.27 4.02
N PHE A 208 -13.02 -11.06 4.50
CA PHE A 208 -14.36 -10.48 4.44
C PHE A 208 -14.50 -9.61 3.19
N ASN A 209 -15.37 -9.98 2.25
CA ASN A 209 -15.37 -9.30 0.95
C ASN A 209 -16.10 -7.95 0.98
N LEU A 210 -17.02 -7.71 1.93
CA LEU A 210 -17.68 -6.39 2.05
C LEU A 210 -16.65 -5.28 2.34
N PRO A 211 -15.85 -5.33 3.43
CA PRO A 211 -14.81 -4.33 3.69
C PRO A 211 -13.64 -4.41 2.71
N MET A 212 -13.25 -5.59 2.23
CA MET A 212 -12.17 -5.72 1.23
C MET A 212 -12.53 -5.00 -0.06
N SER A 213 -13.74 -5.21 -0.60
CA SER A 213 -14.17 -4.60 -1.85
C SER A 213 -14.43 -3.10 -1.69
N PHE A 214 -14.95 -2.65 -0.54
CA PHE A 214 -14.99 -1.23 -0.19
C PHE A 214 -13.58 -0.61 -0.24
N SER A 215 -12.63 -1.22 0.47
CA SER A 215 -11.24 -0.75 0.53
C SER A 215 -10.64 -0.66 -0.87
N SER A 216 -10.82 -1.69 -1.71
CA SER A 216 -10.31 -1.71 -3.07
C SER A 216 -10.87 -0.57 -3.93
N TRP A 217 -12.17 -0.31 -3.94
CA TRP A 217 -12.70 0.75 -4.80
C TRP A 217 -12.37 2.16 -4.29
N VAL A 218 -12.24 2.35 -2.97
CA VAL A 218 -11.79 3.63 -2.40
C VAL A 218 -10.32 3.90 -2.73
N LEU A 219 -9.45 2.89 -2.61
CA LEU A 219 -8.05 2.96 -3.05
C LEU A 219 -7.97 3.28 -4.55
N ASN A 220 -8.78 2.60 -5.35
CA ASN A 220 -8.86 2.85 -6.79
C ASN A 220 -9.32 4.28 -7.09
N TYR A 221 -10.28 4.81 -6.33
CA TYR A 221 -10.74 6.19 -6.49
C TYR A 221 -9.62 7.18 -6.19
N GLY A 222 -8.91 7.01 -5.06
CA GLY A 222 -7.75 7.83 -4.74
C GLY A 222 -6.69 7.81 -5.84
N PHE A 223 -6.38 6.62 -6.38
CA PHE A 223 -5.39 6.46 -7.44
C PHE A 223 -5.80 7.11 -8.77
N LEU A 224 -7.06 6.93 -9.19
CA LEU A 224 -7.62 7.57 -10.39
C LEU A 224 -7.68 9.10 -10.25
N LYS A 225 -8.05 9.60 -9.07
CA LYS A 225 -8.23 11.04 -8.83
C LYS A 225 -6.90 11.78 -8.71
N PHE A 226 -5.91 11.14 -8.10
CA PHE A 226 -4.63 11.75 -7.71
C PHE A 226 -3.43 11.00 -8.29
N THR A 227 -3.51 10.55 -9.55
CA THR A 227 -2.47 9.72 -10.19
C THR A 227 -1.08 10.35 -10.16
N ASP A 228 -1.00 11.68 -10.31
CA ASP A 228 0.23 12.44 -10.28
C ASP A 228 0.93 12.41 -8.92
N ALA A 229 0.19 12.25 -7.81
CA ALA A 229 0.76 12.05 -6.48
C ALA A 229 1.53 10.73 -6.41
N TYR A 230 0.95 9.63 -6.89
CA TYR A 230 1.60 8.32 -6.91
C TYR A 230 2.81 8.28 -7.85
N ILE A 231 2.73 8.96 -9.00
CA ILE A 231 3.86 9.11 -9.93
C ILE A 231 4.98 9.92 -9.28
N SER A 232 4.65 11.06 -8.67
CA SER A 232 5.62 11.97 -8.07
C SER A 232 6.30 11.36 -6.84
N ALA A 233 5.61 10.49 -6.09
CA ALA A 233 6.16 9.73 -4.99
C ALA A 233 6.98 8.50 -5.45
N GLY A 234 6.99 8.18 -6.76
CA GLY A 234 7.73 7.05 -7.30
C GLY A 234 7.15 5.68 -6.91
N ILE A 235 5.85 5.61 -6.64
CA ILE A 235 5.15 4.41 -6.12
C ILE A 235 3.99 3.96 -7.02
N LYS A 236 3.90 4.47 -8.25
CA LYS A 236 2.85 4.08 -9.23
C LYS A 236 2.79 2.56 -9.41
N ASP A 237 3.93 1.93 -9.67
CA ASP A 237 3.97 0.49 -9.99
C ASP A 237 3.68 -0.37 -8.76
N MET A 238 4.11 0.07 -7.58
CA MET A 238 3.72 -0.56 -6.31
C MET A 238 2.21 -0.50 -6.10
N MET A 239 1.58 0.64 -6.40
CA MET A 239 0.14 0.79 -6.31
C MET A 239 -0.58 -0.12 -7.30
N CYS A 240 -0.10 -0.20 -8.55
CA CYS A 240 -0.62 -1.11 -9.56
C CYS A 240 -0.58 -2.58 -9.11
N ASP A 241 0.55 -3.04 -8.57
CA ASP A 241 0.68 -4.40 -8.02
C ASP A 241 -0.25 -4.64 -6.83
N MET A 242 -0.31 -3.68 -5.90
CA MET A 242 -1.13 -3.78 -4.70
C MET A 242 -2.64 -3.85 -5.02
N VAL A 243 -3.16 -3.00 -5.92
CA VAL A 243 -4.61 -3.05 -6.27
C VAL A 243 -4.94 -4.24 -7.15
N LYS A 244 -3.98 -4.80 -7.91
CA LYS A 244 -4.20 -6.02 -8.69
C LYS A 244 -4.58 -7.21 -7.81
N TRP A 245 -3.98 -7.30 -6.62
CA TRP A 245 -4.14 -8.43 -5.69
C TRP A 245 -5.58 -8.76 -5.30
N PRO A 246 -6.39 -7.82 -4.75
CA PRO A 246 -7.80 -8.08 -4.44
C PRO A 246 -8.65 -8.23 -5.71
N LEU A 247 -8.31 -7.55 -6.81
CA LEU A 247 -9.08 -7.61 -8.06
C LEU A 247 -8.99 -8.98 -8.74
N ASP A 248 -7.79 -9.59 -8.75
CA ASP A 248 -7.62 -10.97 -9.19
C ASP A 248 -8.43 -11.94 -8.32
N TYR A 249 -8.46 -11.71 -7.00
CA TYR A 249 -9.26 -12.51 -6.07
C TYR A 249 -10.78 -12.35 -6.32
N PHE A 250 -11.29 -11.14 -6.52
CA PHE A 250 -12.72 -10.93 -6.79
C PHE A 250 -13.17 -11.61 -8.10
N LYS A 251 -12.32 -11.63 -9.12
CA LYS A 251 -12.58 -12.41 -10.34
C LYS A 251 -12.71 -13.91 -10.07
N LYS A 252 -11.92 -14.46 -9.13
CA LYS A 252 -12.10 -15.85 -8.69
C LYS A 252 -13.41 -16.02 -7.91
N CYS A 253 -13.81 -15.03 -7.11
CA CYS A 253 -15.03 -15.12 -6.30
C CYS A 253 -16.32 -15.12 -7.11
N TRP A 254 -16.37 -14.46 -8.27
CA TRP A 254 -17.55 -14.39 -9.12
C TRP A 254 -17.58 -15.50 -10.17
N ILE A 255 -18.63 -16.33 -10.16
CA ILE A 255 -18.85 -17.38 -11.16
C ILE A 255 -20.16 -17.08 -11.92
N PRO A 256 -20.10 -16.40 -13.08
CA PRO A 256 -21.28 -15.95 -13.81
C PRO A 256 -22.23 -17.08 -14.19
N GLU A 257 -21.71 -18.22 -14.66
CA GLU A 257 -22.51 -19.34 -15.18
C GLU A 257 -23.31 -20.02 -14.06
N LYS A 258 -22.83 -19.90 -12.81
CA LYS A 258 -23.50 -20.42 -11.61
C LYS A 258 -24.29 -19.35 -10.87
N GLN A 259 -24.26 -18.09 -11.31
CA GLN A 259 -24.83 -16.93 -10.61
C GLN A 259 -24.46 -16.95 -9.11
N THR A 260 -23.18 -17.19 -8.82
CA THR A 260 -22.66 -17.41 -7.47
C THR A 260 -21.48 -16.50 -7.21
N LEU A 261 -21.54 -15.74 -6.12
CA LEU A 261 -20.45 -14.91 -5.63
C LEU A 261 -19.98 -15.44 -4.28
N TYR A 262 -18.68 -15.76 -4.14
CA TYR A 262 -18.06 -15.98 -2.84
C TYR A 262 -17.84 -14.65 -2.13
N VAL A 263 -18.24 -14.57 -0.87
CA VAL A 263 -18.29 -13.32 -0.09
C VAL A 263 -17.45 -13.38 1.17
N GLN A 264 -16.98 -14.58 1.56
CA GLN A 264 -16.11 -14.75 2.70
C GLN A 264 -15.33 -16.06 2.58
N VAL A 265 -14.07 -16.07 3.04
CA VAL A 265 -13.30 -17.30 3.27
C VAL A 265 -12.70 -17.28 4.67
N GLY A 266 -12.94 -18.33 5.44
CA GLY A 266 -12.64 -18.40 6.87
C GLY A 266 -13.90 -18.22 7.71
N ASP A 267 -14.00 -18.99 8.80
CA ASP A 267 -15.02 -18.83 9.82
C ASP A 267 -14.51 -17.85 10.89
N GLY A 268 -15.28 -16.81 11.20
CA GLY A 268 -14.80 -15.73 12.06
C GLY A 268 -14.43 -16.21 13.45
N TYR A 269 -15.25 -17.08 14.03
CA TYR A 269 -15.02 -17.62 15.36
C TYR A 269 -13.82 -18.58 15.41
N ALA A 270 -13.72 -19.49 14.44
CA ALA A 270 -12.61 -20.45 14.38
C ALA A 270 -11.27 -19.76 14.11
N ASP A 271 -11.26 -18.76 13.22
CA ASP A 271 -10.08 -17.96 12.90
C ASP A 271 -9.64 -17.13 14.11
N HIS A 272 -10.59 -16.45 14.76
CA HIS A 272 -10.28 -15.58 15.90
C HIS A 272 -9.84 -16.37 17.15
N GLY A 273 -10.27 -17.62 17.26
CA GLY A 273 -9.79 -18.58 18.26
C GLY A 273 -8.32 -19.02 18.09
N PHE A 274 -7.70 -18.67 16.97
CA PHE A 274 -6.27 -18.90 16.71
C PHE A 274 -5.48 -17.60 16.81
N TRP A 275 -4.37 -17.63 17.54
CA TRP A 275 -3.38 -16.55 17.53
C TRP A 275 -2.04 -17.07 17.01
N GLY A 276 -1.70 -16.73 15.78
CA GLY A 276 -0.45 -17.17 15.17
C GLY A 276 -0.24 -16.66 13.76
N ARG A 277 0.88 -17.05 13.18
CA ARG A 277 1.25 -16.73 11.79
C ARG A 277 0.19 -17.29 10.82
N PRO A 278 -0.21 -16.55 9.76
CA PRO A 278 -1.18 -17.04 8.79
C PRO A 278 -0.68 -18.31 8.08
N GLU A 279 0.63 -18.48 7.94
CA GLU A 279 1.28 -19.65 7.33
C GLU A 279 1.06 -20.94 8.17
N ASN A 280 0.70 -20.80 9.44
CA ASN A 280 0.53 -21.88 10.42
C ASN A 280 -0.95 -22.15 10.78
N MET A 281 -1.90 -21.59 10.03
CA MET A 281 -3.32 -21.88 10.21
C MET A 281 -3.60 -23.38 10.00
N HIS A 282 -4.41 -23.94 10.89
CA HIS A 282 -4.75 -25.37 10.89
C HIS A 282 -6.26 -25.64 11.10
N MET A 283 -7.04 -24.60 11.40
CA MET A 283 -8.49 -24.69 11.42
C MET A 283 -9.05 -24.82 10.00
N ALA A 284 -10.29 -25.31 9.90
CA ALA A 284 -11.02 -25.29 8.64
C ALA A 284 -11.31 -23.83 8.22
N ARG A 285 -11.16 -23.54 6.92
CA ARG A 285 -11.42 -22.22 6.34
C ARG A 285 -12.55 -22.31 5.31
N PRO A 286 -13.82 -22.42 5.74
CA PRO A 286 -14.95 -22.56 4.83
C PRO A 286 -15.12 -21.33 3.94
N ALA A 287 -15.60 -21.54 2.72
CA ALA A 287 -15.96 -20.47 1.80
C ALA A 287 -17.48 -20.26 1.81
N TYR A 288 -17.91 -19.03 2.09
CA TYR A 288 -19.31 -18.63 2.10
C TYR A 288 -19.65 -17.87 0.82
N LYS A 289 -20.90 -18.02 0.37
CA LYS A 289 -21.35 -17.52 -0.94
C LYS A 289 -22.79 -17.08 -0.93
N VAL A 290 -23.09 -16.16 -1.84
CA VAL A 290 -24.43 -15.71 -2.21
C VAL A 290 -24.74 -16.16 -3.65
N ASN A 291 -26.03 -16.30 -3.95
CA ASN A 291 -26.57 -16.71 -5.24
C ASN A 291 -28.02 -16.21 -5.38
N THR A 292 -28.77 -16.72 -6.36
CA THR A 292 -30.16 -16.28 -6.59
C THR A 292 -31.14 -16.67 -5.47
N ALA A 293 -30.86 -17.73 -4.71
CA ALA A 293 -31.64 -18.14 -3.56
C ALA A 293 -31.21 -17.41 -2.27
N CYS A 294 -29.92 -17.08 -2.16
CA CYS A 294 -29.34 -16.43 -1.01
C CYS A 294 -28.63 -15.15 -1.44
N ARG A 295 -29.30 -14.00 -1.32
CA ARG A 295 -28.94 -12.74 -1.96
C ARG A 295 -27.81 -12.00 -1.22
N GLY A 296 -27.17 -11.04 -1.89
CA GLY A 296 -26.07 -10.24 -1.35
C GLY A 296 -25.64 -9.14 -2.30
N SER A 297 -26.56 -8.24 -2.63
CA SER A 297 -26.34 -7.10 -3.54
C SER A 297 -25.49 -6.00 -2.93
N ASP A 298 -25.39 -5.94 -1.61
CA ASP A 298 -24.50 -5.06 -0.84
C ASP A 298 -23.03 -5.36 -1.16
N VAL A 299 -22.55 -6.55 -0.81
CA VAL A 299 -21.18 -7.00 -1.10
C VAL A 299 -20.92 -7.10 -2.60
N ALA A 300 -21.91 -7.52 -3.40
CA ALA A 300 -21.78 -7.54 -4.84
C ALA A 300 -21.62 -6.12 -5.42
N GLY A 301 -22.33 -5.12 -4.89
CA GLY A 301 -22.21 -3.71 -5.30
C GLY A 301 -20.80 -3.17 -5.07
N ASN A 302 -20.26 -3.31 -3.87
CA ASN A 302 -18.87 -2.90 -3.60
C ASN A 302 -17.86 -3.68 -4.46
N THR A 303 -18.09 -4.98 -4.72
CA THR A 303 -17.23 -5.79 -5.60
C THR A 303 -17.29 -5.31 -7.06
N VAL A 304 -18.46 -4.89 -7.55
CA VAL A 304 -18.62 -4.24 -8.86
C VAL A 304 -17.87 -2.91 -8.89
N SER A 305 -18.01 -2.06 -7.86
CA SER A 305 -17.28 -0.80 -7.75
C SER A 305 -15.77 -1.02 -7.84
N ALA A 306 -15.25 -2.05 -7.16
CA ALA A 306 -13.82 -2.40 -7.20
C ALA A 306 -13.38 -2.80 -8.61
N MET A 307 -14.11 -3.71 -9.27
CA MET A 307 -13.74 -4.18 -10.62
C MET A 307 -13.94 -3.10 -11.70
N ALA A 308 -15.00 -2.29 -11.62
CA ALA A 308 -15.26 -1.22 -12.58
C ALA A 308 -14.27 -0.05 -12.46
N SER A 309 -13.89 0.34 -11.24
CA SER A 309 -12.80 1.30 -11.03
C SER A 309 -11.43 0.70 -11.39
N GLY A 310 -11.22 -0.59 -11.12
CA GLY A 310 -10.03 -1.33 -11.54
C GLY A 310 -9.85 -1.36 -13.06
N TYR A 311 -10.92 -1.54 -13.83
CA TYR A 311 -10.87 -1.43 -15.30
C TYR A 311 -10.22 -0.12 -15.76
N LEU A 312 -10.64 1.02 -15.18
CA LEU A 312 -10.09 2.33 -15.55
C LEU A 312 -8.59 2.42 -15.21
N ILE A 313 -8.18 1.94 -14.05
CA ILE A 313 -6.77 1.97 -13.61
C ILE A 313 -5.88 1.13 -14.53
N PHE A 314 -6.27 -0.12 -14.80
CA PHE A 314 -5.45 -1.01 -15.61
C PHE A 314 -5.44 -0.64 -17.09
N LYS A 315 -6.51 -0.01 -17.57
CA LYS A 315 -6.56 0.52 -18.92
C LYS A 315 -5.71 1.78 -19.08
N ASP A 316 -5.83 2.74 -18.16
CA ASP A 316 -5.33 4.11 -18.37
C ASP A 316 -4.03 4.43 -17.61
N ILE A 317 -3.67 3.66 -16.57
CA ILE A 317 -2.52 3.97 -15.68
C ILE A 317 -1.49 2.82 -15.59
N CYS A 318 -1.95 1.59 -15.38
CA CYS A 318 -1.09 0.41 -15.21
C CYS A 318 -0.81 -0.35 -16.51
N GLU A 319 -1.43 0.06 -17.62
CA GLU A 319 -1.16 -0.42 -18.98
C GLU A 319 -1.33 -1.94 -19.19
N ASP A 320 -2.31 -2.57 -18.52
CA ASP A 320 -2.71 -3.97 -18.71
C ASP A 320 -4.16 -4.05 -19.23
N ALA A 321 -4.31 -3.83 -20.54
CA ALA A 321 -5.61 -3.80 -21.20
C ALA A 321 -6.37 -5.14 -21.10
N ALA A 322 -5.66 -6.28 -21.16
CA ALA A 322 -6.29 -7.60 -21.10
C ALA A 322 -6.88 -7.86 -19.71
N PHE A 323 -6.15 -7.51 -18.65
CA PHE A 323 -6.69 -7.58 -17.30
C PHE A 323 -7.85 -6.61 -17.11
N ALA A 324 -7.71 -5.37 -17.58
CA ALA A 324 -8.78 -4.37 -17.53
C ALA A 324 -10.09 -4.90 -18.17
N ASP A 325 -10.05 -5.40 -19.41
CA ASP A 325 -11.23 -5.90 -20.11
C ASP A 325 -11.91 -7.05 -19.33
N SER A 326 -11.11 -7.95 -18.76
CA SER A 326 -11.62 -9.04 -17.93
C SER A 326 -12.31 -8.56 -16.64
N LEU A 327 -11.86 -7.44 -16.05
CA LEU A 327 -12.52 -6.82 -14.89
C LEU A 327 -13.85 -6.19 -15.30
N LEU A 328 -13.91 -5.52 -16.45
CA LEU A 328 -15.13 -4.89 -16.93
C LEU A 328 -16.22 -5.91 -17.26
N GLU A 329 -15.84 -7.04 -17.87
CA GLU A 329 -16.76 -8.15 -18.14
C GLU A 329 -17.34 -8.75 -16.84
N ALA A 330 -16.48 -9.01 -15.86
CA ALA A 330 -16.89 -9.48 -14.55
C ALA A 330 -17.80 -8.46 -13.82
N ALA A 331 -17.45 -7.18 -13.86
CA ALA A 331 -18.24 -6.10 -13.23
C ALA A 331 -19.65 -5.99 -13.83
N LYS A 332 -19.78 -6.00 -15.16
CA LYS A 332 -21.09 -5.92 -15.85
C LYS A 332 -21.99 -7.11 -15.52
N SER A 333 -21.43 -8.32 -15.55
CA SER A 333 -22.19 -9.54 -15.25
C SER A 333 -22.58 -9.62 -13.77
N LEU A 334 -21.67 -9.26 -12.85
CA LEU A 334 -21.96 -9.24 -11.42
C LEU A 334 -22.98 -8.15 -11.05
N TYR A 335 -22.91 -6.97 -11.67
CA TYR A 335 -23.91 -5.92 -11.45
C TYR A 335 -25.30 -6.35 -11.89
N THR A 336 -25.40 -7.05 -13.02
CA THR A 336 -26.66 -7.62 -13.50
C THR A 336 -27.24 -8.59 -12.46
N PHE A 337 -26.39 -9.45 -11.89
CA PHE A 337 -26.79 -10.33 -10.78
C PHE A 337 -27.25 -9.52 -9.56
N ALA A 338 -26.47 -8.55 -9.10
CA ALA A 338 -26.76 -7.76 -7.90
C ALA A 338 -28.06 -6.96 -8.01
N LYS A 339 -28.28 -6.30 -9.16
CA LYS A 339 -29.51 -5.54 -9.46
C LYS A 339 -30.75 -6.43 -9.44
N ASN A 340 -30.64 -7.66 -9.96
CA ASN A 340 -31.77 -8.60 -10.04
C ASN A 340 -32.00 -9.39 -8.75
N ASN A 341 -31.01 -9.45 -7.85
CA ASN A 341 -31.03 -10.26 -6.63
C ASN A 341 -30.75 -9.40 -5.39
N ARG A 342 -31.58 -8.37 -5.17
CA ARG A 342 -31.48 -7.42 -4.06
C ARG A 342 -31.67 -8.09 -2.69
N GLY A 343 -30.75 -7.86 -1.76
CA GLY A 343 -30.76 -8.36 -0.39
C GLY A 343 -29.38 -8.28 0.25
N LYS A 344 -29.33 -8.39 1.59
CA LYS A 344 -28.09 -8.28 2.35
C LYS A 344 -27.39 -9.62 2.45
N TYR A 345 -26.08 -9.68 2.20
CA TYR A 345 -25.33 -10.94 2.25
C TYR A 345 -25.34 -11.57 3.65
N THR A 346 -25.45 -10.74 4.69
CA THR A 346 -25.47 -11.22 6.07
C THR A 346 -26.73 -11.98 6.43
N ASP A 347 -27.82 -11.85 5.66
CA ASP A 347 -28.99 -12.72 5.84
C ASP A 347 -28.72 -14.16 5.42
N CYS A 348 -27.65 -14.39 4.64
CA CYS A 348 -27.15 -15.69 4.22
C CYS A 348 -25.96 -16.16 5.05
N VAL A 349 -24.99 -15.28 5.24
CA VAL A 349 -23.78 -15.55 6.02
C VAL A 349 -23.97 -14.93 7.40
N THR A 350 -24.81 -15.58 8.21
CA THR A 350 -25.32 -14.97 9.45
C THR A 350 -24.23 -14.63 10.46
N GLN A 351 -23.17 -15.42 10.55
CA GLN A 351 -22.05 -15.10 11.44
C GLN A 351 -21.38 -13.77 11.11
N ALA A 352 -21.42 -13.35 9.84
CA ALA A 352 -20.80 -12.11 9.43
C ALA A 352 -21.51 -10.88 10.04
N LYS A 353 -22.72 -11.03 10.61
CA LYS A 353 -23.40 -9.95 11.35
C LYS A 353 -22.62 -9.48 12.57
N ASP A 354 -21.85 -10.37 13.20
CA ASP A 354 -21.07 -10.05 14.40
C ASP A 354 -19.72 -9.39 14.07
N PHE A 355 -19.38 -9.30 12.78
CA PHE A 355 -18.13 -8.72 12.28
C PHE A 355 -18.42 -7.54 11.32
N TYR A 356 -19.03 -7.84 10.18
CA TYR A 356 -19.35 -6.90 9.10
C TYR A 356 -20.85 -6.92 8.77
N GLY A 357 -21.66 -6.55 9.77
CA GLY A 357 -23.12 -6.44 9.65
C GLY A 357 -23.55 -5.38 8.62
N SER A 358 -24.22 -5.82 7.55
CA SER A 358 -24.75 -4.92 6.52
C SER A 358 -26.06 -4.23 6.94
N THR A 359 -26.16 -2.92 6.66
CA THR A 359 -27.37 -2.12 6.89
C THR A 359 -28.28 -2.00 5.67
N GLY A 360 -27.77 -2.16 4.47
CA GLY A 360 -28.49 -1.92 3.22
C GLY A 360 -27.66 -2.29 2.00
N ASP A 361 -28.19 -1.98 0.82
CA ASP A 361 -27.55 -2.27 -0.46
C ASP A 361 -27.76 -1.15 -1.50
N ALA A 362 -28.45 -0.06 -1.12
CA ALA A 362 -28.85 0.98 -2.06
C ALA A 362 -27.65 1.88 -2.43
N ASP A 363 -26.88 2.24 -1.44
CA ASP A 363 -25.65 3.01 -1.56
C ASP A 363 -24.56 2.24 -2.32
N GLU A 364 -24.33 0.95 -2.03
CA GLU A 364 -23.39 0.15 -2.83
C GLU A 364 -23.82 -0.02 -4.28
N LEU A 365 -25.12 -0.22 -4.57
CA LEU A 365 -25.58 -0.27 -5.96
C LEU A 365 -25.52 1.09 -6.66
N SER A 366 -25.73 2.20 -5.92
CA SER A 366 -25.56 3.54 -6.49
C SER A 366 -24.10 3.77 -6.89
N ALA A 367 -23.14 3.45 -6.01
CA ALA A 367 -21.71 3.52 -6.28
C ALA A 367 -21.29 2.60 -7.44
N ALA A 368 -21.77 1.34 -7.44
CA ALA A 368 -21.48 0.37 -8.49
C ALA A 368 -21.94 0.84 -9.88
N ALA A 369 -23.16 1.36 -9.94
CA ALA A 369 -23.76 1.84 -11.18
C ALA A 369 -23.00 3.07 -11.71
N ILE A 370 -22.65 4.05 -10.86
CA ILE A 370 -21.93 5.23 -11.35
C ILE A 370 -20.50 4.90 -11.78
N TRP A 371 -19.82 3.94 -11.14
CA TRP A 371 -18.54 3.41 -11.62
C TRP A 371 -18.66 2.73 -12.98
N LEU A 372 -19.68 1.89 -13.18
CA LEU A 372 -19.96 1.28 -14.49
C LEU A 372 -20.29 2.31 -15.56
N HIS A 373 -21.00 3.39 -15.21
CA HIS A 373 -21.21 4.51 -16.13
C HIS A 373 -19.87 5.16 -16.53
N LYS A 374 -18.99 5.48 -15.57
CA LYS A 374 -17.67 6.03 -15.86
C LYS A 374 -16.82 5.09 -16.72
N ALA A 375 -16.93 3.78 -16.52
CA ALA A 375 -16.20 2.77 -17.28
C ALA A 375 -16.72 2.57 -18.72
N THR A 376 -18.01 2.81 -18.97
CA THR A 376 -18.66 2.39 -20.23
C THR A 376 -19.28 3.52 -21.05
N GLY A 377 -19.57 4.66 -20.42
CA GLY A 377 -20.40 5.73 -20.98
C GLY A 377 -21.90 5.39 -21.08
N ASP A 378 -22.33 4.20 -20.64
CA ASP A 378 -23.73 3.78 -20.76
C ASP A 378 -24.61 4.57 -19.79
N THR A 379 -25.57 5.33 -20.34
CA THR A 379 -26.50 6.16 -19.57
C THR A 379 -27.51 5.36 -18.73
N GLY A 380 -27.73 4.08 -19.03
CA GLY A 380 -28.57 3.20 -18.22
C GLY A 380 -28.00 3.02 -16.82
N TYR A 381 -26.68 2.86 -16.69
CA TYR A 381 -26.03 2.81 -15.38
C TYR A 381 -26.10 4.16 -14.64
N LEU A 382 -26.04 5.29 -15.35
CA LEU A 382 -26.25 6.59 -14.71
C LEU A 382 -27.68 6.74 -14.18
N GLN A 383 -28.68 6.24 -14.90
CA GLN A 383 -30.07 6.25 -14.43
C GLN A 383 -30.26 5.37 -13.20
N ASP A 384 -29.67 4.18 -13.20
CA ASP A 384 -29.66 3.29 -12.04
C ASP A 384 -28.99 3.94 -10.83
N ALA A 385 -27.80 4.54 -11.01
CA ALA A 385 -27.07 5.21 -9.94
C ALA A 385 -27.93 6.30 -9.27
N LYS A 386 -28.61 7.12 -10.09
CA LYS A 386 -29.55 8.15 -9.64
C LYS A 386 -30.75 7.56 -8.91
N SER A 387 -31.23 6.39 -9.34
CA SER A 387 -32.40 5.72 -8.75
C SER A 387 -32.10 5.06 -7.42
N PHE A 388 -30.89 4.52 -7.23
CA PHE A 388 -30.49 3.86 -5.99
C PHE A 388 -29.95 4.83 -4.94
N TYR A 389 -29.53 6.03 -5.33
CA TYR A 389 -28.95 7.02 -4.43
C TYR A 389 -29.89 7.37 -3.25
N PRO A 390 -29.51 7.06 -1.99
CA PRO A 390 -30.38 7.29 -0.82
C PRO A 390 -30.72 8.75 -0.53
N ALA A 391 -29.86 9.68 -0.97
CA ALA A 391 -29.94 11.14 -0.79
C ALA A 391 -29.89 11.63 0.66
N GLY A 392 -29.34 12.83 0.84
CA GLY A 392 -29.19 13.47 2.13
C GLY A 392 -27.78 13.35 2.73
N THR A 393 -27.64 13.80 3.97
CA THR A 393 -26.36 13.78 4.68
C THR A 393 -26.04 12.36 5.15
N ALA A 394 -25.03 11.75 4.53
CA ALA A 394 -24.54 10.42 4.89
C ALA A 394 -24.16 10.35 6.37
N TRP A 395 -24.31 9.16 6.98
CA TRP A 395 -23.81 8.97 8.34
C TRP A 395 -22.28 9.02 8.27
N GLY A 396 -21.64 8.09 7.56
CA GLY A 396 -20.19 8.07 7.43
C GLY A 396 -19.74 7.97 5.98
N PHE A 397 -18.45 7.76 5.82
CA PHE A 397 -17.91 7.11 4.63
C PHE A 397 -17.12 5.91 5.12
N ASN A 398 -17.63 4.70 4.95
CA ASN A 398 -17.02 3.47 5.47
C ASN A 398 -17.55 2.24 4.73
N TRP A 399 -17.06 1.05 5.09
CA TRP A 399 -17.39 -0.22 4.43
C TRP A 399 -18.88 -0.59 4.40
N ASN A 400 -19.71 0.05 5.24
CA ASN A 400 -21.15 -0.15 5.34
C ASN A 400 -21.98 1.10 4.95
N ASP A 401 -21.31 2.15 4.46
CA ASP A 401 -21.95 3.41 4.06
C ASP A 401 -21.15 4.04 2.92
N ALA A 402 -21.60 3.78 1.70
CA ALA A 402 -21.03 4.31 0.46
C ALA A 402 -21.73 5.61 -0.02
N ASP A 403 -22.67 6.18 0.75
CA ASP A 403 -23.57 7.26 0.31
C ASP A 403 -22.82 8.47 -0.23
N VAL A 404 -21.92 9.04 0.58
CA VAL A 404 -21.16 10.23 0.17
C VAL A 404 -20.15 9.92 -0.94
N GLY A 405 -19.67 8.67 -1.03
CA GLY A 405 -18.86 8.20 -2.15
C GLY A 405 -19.64 8.18 -3.46
N ALA A 406 -20.88 7.66 -3.44
CA ALA A 406 -21.79 7.73 -4.58
C ALA A 406 -22.13 9.19 -4.93
N ALA A 407 -22.33 10.06 -3.94
CA ALA A 407 -22.56 11.48 -4.14
C ALA A 407 -21.40 12.17 -4.86
N LEU A 408 -20.15 11.92 -4.45
CA LEU A 408 -18.94 12.43 -5.12
C LEU A 408 -18.92 12.03 -6.60
N LEU A 409 -19.08 10.73 -6.89
CA LEU A 409 -19.05 10.21 -8.25
C LEU A 409 -20.21 10.75 -9.12
N LEU A 410 -21.41 10.86 -8.55
CA LEU A 410 -22.56 11.43 -9.22
C LEU A 410 -22.37 12.92 -9.47
N HIS A 411 -21.79 13.66 -8.52
CA HIS A 411 -21.44 15.06 -8.71
C HIS A 411 -20.40 15.23 -9.82
N GLU A 412 -19.34 14.41 -9.85
CA GLU A 412 -18.32 14.45 -10.89
C GLU A 412 -18.92 14.33 -12.29
N VAL A 413 -19.85 13.39 -12.49
CA VAL A 413 -20.48 13.10 -13.78
C VAL A 413 -21.54 14.12 -14.16
N THR A 414 -22.37 14.55 -13.21
CA THR A 414 -23.58 15.32 -13.52
C THR A 414 -23.47 16.81 -13.25
N LYS A 415 -22.55 17.20 -12.35
CA LYS A 415 -22.43 18.55 -11.78
C LYS A 415 -23.74 19.05 -11.13
N ASP A 416 -24.65 18.14 -10.78
CA ASP A 416 -25.93 18.46 -10.14
C ASP A 416 -25.69 18.98 -8.71
N GLY A 417 -26.37 20.09 -8.39
CA GLY A 417 -26.26 20.78 -7.11
C GLY A 417 -26.75 19.96 -5.92
N LYS A 418 -27.66 18.98 -6.13
CA LYS A 418 -28.14 18.14 -5.02
C LYS A 418 -27.02 17.29 -4.40
N TYR A 419 -26.18 16.67 -5.22
CA TYR A 419 -25.05 15.87 -4.75
C TYR A 419 -24.00 16.74 -4.08
N ARG A 420 -23.74 17.93 -4.65
CA ARG A 420 -22.89 18.93 -4.02
C ARG A 420 -23.39 19.30 -2.63
N ASN A 421 -24.68 19.57 -2.47
CA ASN A 421 -25.25 19.95 -1.18
C ASN A 421 -25.11 18.83 -0.14
N ASP A 422 -25.26 17.57 -0.57
CA ASP A 422 -25.11 16.40 0.31
C ASP A 422 -23.64 16.19 0.71
N ILE A 423 -22.68 16.38 -0.22
CA ILE A 423 -21.22 16.37 0.05
C ILE A 423 -20.85 17.51 1.01
N ASP A 424 -21.30 18.73 0.73
CA ASP A 424 -21.04 19.90 1.58
C ASP A 424 -21.62 19.65 2.99
N SER A 425 -22.85 19.16 3.10
CA SER A 425 -23.48 18.88 4.40
C SER A 425 -22.73 17.79 5.18
N PHE A 426 -22.28 16.73 4.50
CA PHE A 426 -21.44 15.70 5.12
C PHE A 426 -20.15 16.29 5.68
N LEU A 427 -19.39 17.05 4.88
CA LEU A 427 -18.12 17.61 5.32
C LEU A 427 -18.29 18.62 6.45
N HIS A 428 -19.27 19.52 6.36
CA HIS A 428 -19.56 20.47 7.44
C HIS A 428 -20.02 19.76 8.73
N SER A 429 -20.66 18.58 8.64
CA SER A 429 -20.99 17.78 9.83
C SER A 429 -19.74 17.30 10.58
N TYR A 430 -18.63 17.08 9.87
CA TYR A 430 -17.34 16.62 10.41
C TYR A 430 -16.40 17.76 10.84
N MET A 431 -16.71 19.01 10.49
CA MET A 431 -15.89 20.18 10.76
C MET A 431 -16.25 20.86 12.10
N PRO A 432 -15.42 21.79 12.64
CA PRO A 432 -15.70 22.45 13.90
C PRO A 432 -17.07 23.16 13.89
N GLY A 433 -17.92 22.86 14.88
CA GLY A 433 -19.29 23.36 14.96
C GLY A 433 -20.33 22.49 14.23
N GLY A 434 -19.90 21.43 13.54
CA GLY A 434 -20.75 20.38 12.98
C GLY A 434 -21.31 19.42 14.03
N SER A 435 -22.05 18.42 13.56
CA SER A 435 -22.72 17.44 14.43
C SER A 435 -21.83 16.28 14.88
N VAL A 436 -20.71 16.02 14.20
CA VAL A 436 -19.72 15.02 14.63
C VAL A 436 -18.86 15.64 15.73
N PRO A 437 -18.76 15.00 16.91
CA PRO A 437 -17.91 15.50 17.99
C PRO A 437 -16.44 15.63 17.56
N MET A 438 -15.73 16.59 18.15
CA MET A 438 -14.28 16.68 18.02
C MET A 438 -13.61 16.40 19.36
N THR A 439 -12.47 15.73 19.32
CA THR A 439 -11.60 15.60 20.50
C THR A 439 -11.00 16.97 20.88
N PRO A 440 -10.55 17.16 22.13
CA PRO A 440 -9.82 18.37 22.53
C PRO A 440 -8.68 18.79 21.59
N CYS A 441 -7.91 17.83 21.07
CA CYS A 441 -6.81 18.07 20.13
C CYS A 441 -7.24 18.10 18.64
N GLY A 442 -8.53 17.97 18.33
CA GLY A 442 -9.09 18.32 17.02
C GLY A 442 -9.32 17.19 16.04
N LEU A 443 -9.29 15.94 16.47
CA LEU A 443 -9.74 14.80 15.66
C LEU A 443 -11.27 14.79 15.58
N SER A 444 -11.82 14.61 14.38
CA SER A 444 -13.25 14.36 14.18
C SER A 444 -13.62 12.96 14.67
N PHE A 445 -14.24 12.88 15.84
CA PHE A 445 -14.52 11.64 16.57
C PHE A 445 -15.93 11.13 16.25
N ARG A 446 -16.05 10.31 15.20
CA ARG A 446 -17.34 9.74 14.78
C ARG A 446 -17.80 8.55 15.62
N ASN A 447 -16.87 7.65 15.93
CA ASN A 447 -17.13 6.38 16.58
C ASN A 447 -15.87 5.97 17.34
N GLU A 448 -16.02 5.20 18.42
CA GLU A 448 -14.89 4.63 19.17
C GLU A 448 -14.16 3.53 18.38
N TRP A 449 -14.86 2.84 17.47
CA TRP A 449 -14.31 1.87 16.55
C TRP A 449 -13.71 2.60 15.34
N GLY A 450 -12.39 2.65 15.26
CA GLY A 450 -11.66 3.32 14.18
C GLY A 450 -11.94 4.83 14.06
N PRO A 451 -11.75 5.65 15.12
CA PRO A 451 -11.87 7.10 15.02
C PRO A 451 -10.91 7.69 13.97
N ASN A 452 -9.67 7.19 13.89
CA ASN A 452 -8.72 7.60 12.84
C ASN A 452 -9.23 7.24 11.44
N ARG A 453 -9.79 6.04 11.25
CA ARG A 453 -10.43 5.62 9.99
C ARG A 453 -11.53 6.58 9.57
N HIS A 454 -12.43 6.95 10.48
CA HIS A 454 -13.52 7.85 10.15
C HIS A 454 -13.05 9.26 9.81
N ALA A 455 -12.08 9.80 10.56
CA ALA A 455 -11.50 11.10 10.26
C ALA A 455 -10.75 11.11 8.92
N ALA A 456 -9.98 10.06 8.64
CA ALA A 456 -9.24 9.88 7.40
C ALA A 456 -10.18 9.71 6.19
N ASN A 457 -11.26 8.94 6.32
CA ASN A 457 -12.27 8.79 5.27
C ASN A 457 -12.97 10.12 4.97
N ALA A 458 -13.29 10.92 5.99
CA ALA A 458 -13.82 12.27 5.78
C ALA A 458 -12.78 13.22 5.16
N ALA A 459 -11.50 13.10 5.51
CA ALA A 459 -10.40 13.85 4.89
C ALA A 459 -10.23 13.49 3.40
N PHE A 460 -10.43 12.23 3.04
CA PHE A 460 -10.44 11.80 1.63
C PHE A 460 -11.60 12.43 0.87
N VAL A 461 -12.83 12.37 1.41
CA VAL A 461 -14.00 13.03 0.80
C VAL A 461 -13.72 14.53 0.61
N ALA A 462 -13.11 15.18 1.59
CA ALA A 462 -12.73 16.59 1.52
C ALA A 462 -11.68 16.86 0.42
N ALA A 463 -10.67 15.99 0.29
CA ALA A 463 -9.65 16.13 -0.75
C ALA A 463 -10.25 15.97 -2.16
N VAL A 464 -11.14 14.99 -2.37
CA VAL A 464 -11.83 14.81 -3.65
C VAL A 464 -12.74 16.00 -3.95
N ALA A 465 -13.55 16.44 -2.99
CA ALA A 465 -14.44 17.59 -3.15
C ALA A 465 -13.65 18.87 -3.48
N ALA A 466 -12.53 19.10 -2.80
CA ALA A 466 -11.65 20.24 -3.07
C ALA A 466 -11.05 20.18 -4.49
N ALA A 467 -10.64 19.00 -4.96
CA ALA A 467 -10.14 18.81 -6.32
C ALA A 467 -11.21 19.08 -7.38
N ASP A 468 -12.49 18.88 -7.04
CA ASP A 468 -13.64 19.25 -7.88
C ASP A 468 -14.09 20.71 -7.72
N GLY A 469 -13.39 21.50 -6.92
CA GLY A 469 -13.65 22.92 -6.73
C GLY A 469 -14.74 23.25 -5.71
N LEU A 470 -15.15 22.30 -4.87
CA LEU A 470 -16.09 22.54 -3.77
C LEU A 470 -15.30 23.05 -2.58
N SER A 471 -15.59 24.29 -2.16
CA SER A 471 -14.96 24.98 -1.02
C SER A 471 -13.47 24.63 -0.83
N PRO A 472 -12.64 24.78 -1.88
CA PRO A 472 -11.37 24.05 -1.98
C PRO A 472 -10.42 24.37 -0.84
N ASP A 473 -10.28 25.64 -0.46
CA ASP A 473 -9.37 26.03 0.63
C ASP A 473 -9.83 25.55 2.01
N GLU A 474 -11.14 25.52 2.24
CA GLU A 474 -11.73 25.02 3.48
C GLU A 474 -11.54 23.51 3.61
N PHE A 475 -11.88 22.76 2.56
CA PHE A 475 -11.78 21.31 2.55
C PHE A 475 -10.33 20.81 2.52
N LYS A 476 -9.41 21.50 1.83
CA LYS A 476 -7.96 21.23 1.95
C LYS A 476 -7.46 21.44 3.38
N LYS A 477 -7.87 22.52 4.06
CA LYS A 477 -7.49 22.79 5.46
C LYS A 477 -8.05 21.73 6.40
N TYR A 478 -9.30 21.32 6.22
CA TYR A 478 -9.89 20.24 7.00
C TYR A 478 -9.13 18.92 6.78
N ALA A 479 -8.91 18.52 5.54
CA ALA A 479 -8.16 17.30 5.21
C ALA A 479 -6.76 17.31 5.85
N MET A 480 -6.00 18.41 5.72
CA MET A 480 -4.70 18.57 6.38
C MET A 480 -4.81 18.46 7.89
N SER A 481 -5.83 19.05 8.53
CA SER A 481 -5.96 18.99 9.99
C SER A 481 -6.09 17.56 10.51
N GLN A 482 -6.88 16.72 9.82
CA GLN A 482 -7.13 15.35 10.25
C GLN A 482 -5.93 14.44 9.95
N ILE A 483 -5.32 14.58 8.78
CA ILE A 483 -4.12 13.80 8.42
C ILE A 483 -2.92 14.21 9.27
N ASN A 484 -2.73 15.51 9.55
CA ASN A 484 -1.67 15.95 10.44
C ASN A 484 -1.87 15.45 11.87
N TYR A 485 -3.12 15.43 12.36
CA TYR A 485 -3.42 14.82 13.66
C TYR A 485 -2.97 13.35 13.69
N ILE A 486 -3.33 12.58 12.65
CA ILE A 486 -2.96 11.17 12.52
C ILE A 486 -1.44 10.99 12.48
N LEU A 487 -0.71 11.89 11.81
CA LEU A 487 0.75 11.78 11.63
C LEU A 487 1.58 12.41 12.78
N GLY A 488 0.98 13.18 13.69
CA GLY A 488 1.70 13.69 14.87
C GLY A 488 1.13 14.90 15.61
N ASP A 489 0.13 15.60 15.07
CA ASP A 489 -0.54 16.77 15.70
C ASP A 489 -1.61 16.34 16.71
N ASN A 490 -1.25 15.37 17.53
CA ASN A 490 -2.08 14.82 18.59
C ASN A 490 -1.40 14.98 19.95
N LYS A 491 -2.18 14.72 21.01
CA LYS A 491 -1.78 14.88 22.41
C LYS A 491 -0.47 14.20 22.79
N LEU A 492 -0.13 13.08 22.13
CA LEU A 492 1.05 12.27 22.46
C LEU A 492 2.26 12.59 21.57
N HIS A 493 2.09 13.40 20.53
CA HIS A 493 3.10 13.66 19.50
C HIS A 493 3.69 12.37 18.92
N ILE A 494 2.82 11.44 18.55
CA ILE A 494 3.16 10.17 17.87
C ILE A 494 2.41 10.09 16.55
N SER A 495 2.94 9.38 15.57
CA SER A 495 2.15 8.97 14.40
C SER A 495 1.27 7.78 14.77
N TYR A 496 0.00 7.80 14.40
CA TYR A 496 -0.89 6.63 14.42
C TYR A 496 -0.73 5.73 13.19
N GLU A 497 0.00 6.19 12.16
CA GLU A 497 0.51 5.32 11.09
C GLU A 497 1.81 4.66 11.54
N ILE A 498 1.80 3.33 11.64
CA ILE A 498 2.93 2.54 12.11
C ILE A 498 4.11 2.65 11.13
N GLY A 499 5.28 3.00 11.65
CA GLY A 499 6.49 3.15 10.84
C GLY A 499 6.71 4.56 10.28
N PHE A 500 5.74 5.46 10.40
CA PHE A 500 5.92 6.87 10.01
C PHE A 500 6.50 7.70 11.17
N GLY A 501 7.54 8.48 10.87
CA GLY A 501 8.29 9.23 11.87
C GLY A 501 9.03 8.37 12.90
N ASN A 502 9.45 8.98 14.01
CA ASN A 502 10.29 8.32 15.02
C ASN A 502 9.51 7.74 16.21
N ARG A 503 8.22 8.08 16.35
CA ARG A 503 7.35 7.62 17.45
C ARG A 503 6.01 7.20 16.88
N TYR A 504 5.67 5.93 17.05
CA TYR A 504 4.45 5.30 16.54
C TYR A 504 4.13 4.03 17.35
N PRO A 505 2.88 3.53 17.31
CA PRO A 505 2.45 2.29 17.95
C PRO A 505 3.31 1.08 17.60
N LYS A 506 3.63 0.26 18.60
CA LYS A 506 4.46 -0.94 18.48
C LYS A 506 3.70 -2.22 18.76
N LYS A 507 2.48 -2.14 19.29
CA LYS A 507 1.68 -3.31 19.69
C LYS A 507 0.31 -3.33 19.00
N PRO A 508 0.24 -3.19 17.65
CA PRO A 508 -1.04 -3.34 16.96
C PRO A 508 -1.64 -4.72 17.23
N HIS A 509 -2.96 -4.78 17.34
CA HIS A 509 -3.75 -6.01 17.44
C HIS A 509 -3.70 -6.75 16.10
N HIS A 510 -2.58 -7.41 15.82
CA HIS A 510 -2.33 -8.03 14.52
C HIS A 510 -1.47 -9.29 14.66
N ARG A 511 -2.06 -10.44 14.30
CA ARG A 511 -1.47 -11.77 14.53
C ARG A 511 -0.14 -11.95 13.81
N GLY A 512 -0.10 -11.71 12.50
CA GLY A 512 1.11 -11.94 11.68
C GLY A 512 2.32 -11.15 12.16
N SER A 513 2.13 -9.87 12.48
CA SER A 513 3.21 -8.99 12.94
C SER A 513 3.66 -9.28 14.37
N SER A 514 2.75 -9.79 15.23
CA SER A 514 3.05 -10.19 16.62
C SER A 514 3.92 -11.46 16.73
N CYS A 515 4.09 -12.21 15.64
CA CYS A 515 4.75 -13.50 15.62
C CYS A 515 6.21 -13.41 15.14
N PRO A 516 7.20 -13.90 15.91
CA PRO A 516 8.57 -13.98 15.42
C PRO A 516 8.67 -14.91 14.20
N THR A 517 9.56 -14.62 13.25
CA THR A 517 9.71 -15.40 12.01
C THR A 517 10.46 -16.72 12.21
N ASN A 518 11.22 -16.85 13.29
CA ASN A 518 12.09 -17.99 13.58
C ASN A 518 11.49 -19.01 14.56
N THR A 519 10.23 -18.83 14.98
CA THR A 519 9.55 -19.73 15.91
C THR A 519 8.04 -19.74 15.67
N ASN A 520 7.37 -20.82 16.07
CA ASN A 520 5.92 -20.93 16.07
C ASN A 520 5.29 -20.42 17.37
N ASN A 521 6.10 -19.97 18.33
CA ASN A 521 5.63 -19.41 19.60
C ASN A 521 5.16 -17.97 19.39
N CYS A 522 3.86 -17.81 19.15
CA CYS A 522 3.19 -16.52 19.15
C CYS A 522 2.32 -16.40 20.40
N ASP A 523 2.45 -15.29 21.12
CA ASP A 523 1.59 -14.98 22.26
C ASP A 523 0.89 -13.63 22.04
N GLY A 524 -0.42 -13.68 21.78
CA GLY A 524 -1.26 -12.49 21.61
C GLY A 524 -1.36 -11.63 22.85
N ASN A 525 -1.15 -12.21 24.03
CA ASN A 525 -1.23 -11.52 25.32
C ASN A 525 0.12 -10.95 25.77
N SER A 526 1.18 -11.12 24.98
CA SER A 526 2.52 -10.63 25.33
C SER A 526 2.52 -9.11 25.54
N GLY A 527 3.11 -8.63 26.62
CA GLY A 527 3.29 -7.19 26.84
C GLY A 527 4.40 -6.55 25.98
N ALA A 528 5.18 -7.34 25.25
CA ALA A 528 6.28 -6.86 24.42
C ALA A 528 5.78 -6.21 23.12
N ASP A 529 6.65 -5.44 22.46
CA ASP A 529 6.41 -4.92 21.12
C ASP A 529 6.22 -6.08 20.11
N ASN A 530 5.48 -5.82 19.03
CA ASN A 530 5.40 -6.79 17.94
C ASN A 530 6.80 -6.95 17.31
N PRO A 531 7.30 -8.19 17.14
CA PRO A 531 8.64 -8.44 16.61
C PRO A 531 8.80 -7.98 15.15
N ASN A 532 7.71 -7.87 14.40
CA ASN A 532 7.72 -7.30 13.06
C ASN A 532 6.97 -5.97 13.05
N VAL A 533 7.59 -4.95 12.46
CA VAL A 533 6.94 -3.65 12.27
C VAL A 533 5.91 -3.76 11.13
N LEU A 534 4.64 -3.54 11.46
CA LEU A 534 3.53 -3.49 10.49
C LEU A 534 3.50 -2.12 9.80
N LYS A 535 4.51 -1.85 8.96
CA LYS A 535 4.68 -0.57 8.26
C LYS A 535 3.39 -0.16 7.53
N GLY A 536 2.99 1.09 7.71
CA GLY A 536 1.80 1.69 7.10
C GLY A 536 0.49 1.42 7.81
N GLY A 537 0.41 0.49 8.75
CA GLY A 537 -0.86 0.17 9.41
C GLY A 537 -1.38 1.37 10.20
N LEU A 538 -2.62 1.79 9.91
CA LEU A 538 -3.30 2.84 10.66
C LEU A 538 -4.05 2.22 11.84
N VAL A 539 -3.62 2.53 13.07
CA VAL A 539 -4.34 2.05 14.26
C VAL A 539 -5.67 2.77 14.43
N GLY A 540 -6.62 2.11 15.10
CA GLY A 540 -7.96 2.64 15.39
C GLY A 540 -7.93 4.06 15.94
N GLY A 541 -7.08 4.33 16.93
CA GLY A 541 -6.78 5.68 17.41
C GLY A 541 -7.19 5.95 18.85
N PRO A 542 -7.18 7.22 19.28
CA PRO A 542 -7.45 7.60 20.66
C PRO A 542 -8.93 7.54 21.00
N ASP A 543 -9.26 7.58 22.29
CA ASP A 543 -10.63 7.87 22.73
C ASP A 543 -11.01 9.35 22.55
N GLN A 544 -12.27 9.69 22.85
CA GLN A 544 -12.80 11.04 22.67
C GLN A 544 -12.05 12.12 23.49
N GLY A 545 -11.29 11.72 24.51
CA GLY A 545 -10.44 12.61 25.34
C GLY A 545 -8.98 12.67 24.89
N ASP A 546 -8.68 12.22 23.67
CA ASP A 546 -7.33 12.08 23.10
C ASP A 546 -6.42 11.11 23.88
N ASN A 547 -6.97 10.21 24.70
CA ASN A 547 -6.15 9.24 25.43
C ASN A 547 -5.96 7.97 24.59
N TYR A 548 -4.72 7.51 24.52
CA TYR A 548 -4.33 6.34 23.75
C TYR A 548 -3.25 5.56 24.48
N ASP A 549 -3.46 4.25 24.57
CA ASP A 549 -2.54 3.30 25.19
C ASP A 549 -2.14 2.25 24.15
N ASP A 550 -0.85 2.07 23.92
CA ASP A 550 -0.35 1.09 22.96
C ASP A 550 -0.33 -0.32 23.59
N ARG A 551 -1.46 -1.02 23.46
CA ARG A 551 -1.71 -2.36 23.99
C ARG A 551 -2.25 -3.30 22.93
N ARG A 552 -1.69 -4.51 22.80
CA ARG A 552 -2.12 -5.48 21.79
C ARG A 552 -3.52 -6.02 22.05
N ASP A 553 -3.92 -6.14 23.32
CA ASP A 553 -5.22 -6.64 23.73
C ASP A 553 -6.34 -5.57 23.62
N ASP A 554 -5.99 -4.32 23.36
CA ASP A 554 -6.94 -3.25 23.06
C ASP A 554 -7.28 -3.23 21.57
N TYR A 555 -8.21 -4.09 21.17
CA TYR A 555 -8.72 -4.16 19.79
C TYR A 555 -9.64 -2.99 19.42
N VAL A 556 -9.84 -1.99 20.30
CA VAL A 556 -10.54 -0.74 19.93
C VAL A 556 -9.50 0.26 19.41
N LYS A 557 -8.50 0.56 20.22
CA LYS A 557 -7.50 1.60 19.92
C LYS A 557 -6.40 1.12 18.99
N ASN A 558 -6.09 -0.17 19.04
CA ASN A 558 -4.94 -0.78 18.37
C ASN A 558 -5.28 -1.78 17.26
N GLU A 559 -6.55 -1.92 16.91
CA GLU A 559 -6.94 -2.58 15.67
C GLU A 559 -6.38 -1.84 14.46
N VAL A 560 -6.06 -2.63 13.43
CA VAL A 560 -5.57 -2.21 12.11
C VAL A 560 -6.35 -3.02 11.07
N ALA A 561 -6.86 -2.38 10.02
CA ALA A 561 -7.71 -3.05 9.03
C ALA A 561 -7.57 -2.44 7.64
N CYS A 562 -7.89 -3.22 6.60
CA CYS A 562 -7.87 -2.76 5.21
C CYS A 562 -8.72 -1.48 5.02
N ASP A 563 -9.92 -1.43 5.61
CA ASP A 563 -10.81 -0.29 5.47
C ASP A 563 -10.36 0.93 6.29
N TYR A 564 -9.51 0.74 7.31
CA TYR A 564 -8.92 1.84 8.08
C TYR A 564 -7.93 2.61 7.21
N ASN A 565 -7.14 1.89 6.42
CA ASN A 565 -6.12 2.48 5.56
C ASN A 565 -6.65 3.02 4.22
N ALA A 566 -7.82 2.57 3.74
CA ALA A 566 -8.28 2.88 2.39
C ALA A 566 -8.49 4.39 2.14
N GLY A 567 -9.36 5.04 2.92
CA GLY A 567 -9.55 6.49 2.79
C GLY A 567 -8.34 7.29 3.28
N PHE A 568 -7.59 6.78 4.27
CA PHE A 568 -6.33 7.39 4.69
C PHE A 568 -5.32 7.52 3.55
N GLN A 569 -5.11 6.44 2.79
CA GLN A 569 -4.22 6.45 1.62
C GLN A 569 -4.72 7.44 0.56
N GLY A 570 -6.02 7.45 0.27
CA GLY A 570 -6.61 8.41 -0.67
C GLY A 570 -6.45 9.87 -0.23
N ALA A 571 -6.58 10.15 1.07
CA ALA A 571 -6.38 11.48 1.65
C ALA A 571 -4.92 11.92 1.58
N LEU A 572 -3.96 11.03 1.87
CA LEU A 572 -2.53 11.27 1.68
C LEU A 572 -2.21 11.62 0.23
N ALA A 573 -2.73 10.83 -0.72
CA ALA A 573 -2.57 11.09 -2.15
C ALA A 573 -3.15 12.44 -2.56
N GLY A 574 -4.35 12.80 -2.08
CA GLY A 574 -4.96 14.10 -2.35
C GLY A 574 -4.16 15.28 -1.81
N LEU A 575 -3.66 15.19 -0.56
CA LEU A 575 -2.81 16.24 0.00
C LEU A 575 -1.46 16.35 -0.72
N TYR A 576 -0.85 15.22 -1.08
CA TYR A 576 0.39 15.22 -1.83
C TYR A 576 0.19 15.77 -3.25
N HIS A 577 -0.92 15.43 -3.92
CA HIS A 577 -1.36 16.02 -5.18
C HIS A 577 -1.42 17.55 -5.09
N PHE A 578 -2.10 18.10 -4.08
CA PHE A 578 -2.14 19.55 -3.91
C PHE A 578 -0.74 20.13 -3.63
N SER A 579 0.15 19.40 -2.95
CA SER A 579 1.50 19.88 -2.69
C SER A 579 2.34 19.96 -3.96
N VAL A 580 2.38 18.89 -4.76
CA VAL A 580 3.20 18.84 -5.98
C VAL A 580 2.72 19.84 -7.03
N ASN A 581 1.44 20.22 -6.96
CA ASN A 581 0.83 21.26 -7.80
C ASN A 581 0.85 22.67 -7.17
N ASN A 582 1.55 22.89 -6.05
CA ASN A 582 1.61 24.18 -5.33
C ASN A 582 0.23 24.77 -4.98
N ALA A 583 -0.74 23.91 -4.68
CA ALA A 583 -2.13 24.24 -4.40
C ALA A 583 -2.52 24.04 -2.92
N LEU A 584 -1.60 23.57 -2.07
CA LEU A 584 -1.84 23.49 -0.62
C LEU A 584 -1.85 24.89 0.02
N PRO A 585 -2.89 25.25 0.78
CA PRO A 585 -2.82 26.41 1.66
C PRO A 585 -1.85 26.14 2.83
N PRO A 586 -1.45 27.16 3.60
CA PRO A 586 -0.65 26.94 4.81
C PRO A 586 -1.31 25.91 5.73
N ALA A 587 -0.50 24.99 6.26
CA ALA A 587 -0.97 23.98 7.21
C ALA A 587 -1.69 24.67 8.40
N PRO A 588 -2.87 24.16 8.81
CA PRO A 588 -3.55 24.66 10.00
C PRO A 588 -2.64 24.52 11.23
N SER A 589 -2.76 25.45 12.18
CA SER A 589 -2.07 25.30 13.46
C SER A 589 -2.59 24.06 14.19
N ALA A 590 -1.66 23.27 14.68
CA ALA A 590 -1.93 22.13 15.54
C ALA A 590 -2.67 22.62 16.81
N LYS A 591 -3.76 21.97 17.21
CA LYS A 591 -4.42 22.28 18.50
C LYS A 591 -3.61 21.76 19.68
N CYS A 592 -2.95 20.63 19.45
CA CYS A 592 -1.88 20.00 20.20
C CYS A 592 -0.80 19.71 19.13
#